data_AF-Z9JXU5-F1
#
_entry.id   AF-Z9JXU5-F1
#
_cell.length_a   1.000
_cell.length_b   1.000
_cell.length_c   1.000
_cell.angle_alpha   90.00
_cell.angle_beta   90.00
_cell.angle_gamma   90.00
#
_symmetry.space_group_name_H-M   'P 1'
#
loop_
_entity.id
_entity.type
_entity.pdbx_description
1 polymer ?
#
loop_
_entity_poly.entity_id
_entity_poly.type
_entity_poly.pdbx_seq_one_letter_code
_entity_poly.pdbx_strand_id
1 'polypeptide(L)' 'MELLLRRRFPSWAAVLVPLIAFTLAHAGSWSPAHVVGVVMPLGLLLGLVYLRWRSLGMCMVVHLLVDAPLVLVAIAAG' A
#
# COMPACT_ATOMS: atom_id res chain seq x y z
N MET A 1 4.23 11.52 11.30
CA MET A 1 2.81 11.47 10.87
C MET A 1 1.95 10.56 11.78
N GLU A 2 2.40 9.35 12.11
CA GLU A 2 1.66 8.41 12.98
C GLU A 2 1.27 8.97 14.37
N LEU A 3 2.20 9.65 15.06
CA LEU A 3 1.92 10.28 16.36
C LEU A 3 0.87 11.40 16.28
N LEU A 4 0.78 12.10 15.15
CA LEU A 4 -0.21 13.16 14.93
C LEU A 4 -1.59 12.59 14.62
N LEU A 5 -1.65 11.50 13.84
CA LEU A 5 -2.90 10.81 13.53
C LEU A 5 -3.51 10.15 14.79
N ARG A 6 -2.69 9.50 15.62
CA ARG A 6 -3.17 8.82 16.85
C ARG A 6 -3.68 9.76 17.95
N ARG A 7 -3.20 11.01 17.99
CA ARG A 7 -3.60 12.00 19.01
C ARG A 7 -4.91 12.72 18.72
N ARG A 8 -5.33 12.78 17.45
CA ARG A 8 -6.52 13.54 17.04
C ARG A 8 -7.53 12.77 16.21
N PHE A 9 -7.18 11.59 15.72
CA PHE A 9 -8.03 10.84 14.82
C PHE A 9 -8.24 9.39 15.29
N PRO A 10 -9.43 8.84 15.05
CA PRO A 10 -9.74 7.45 15.36
C PRO A 10 -8.80 6.47 14.63
N SER A 11 -8.64 5.28 15.18
CA SER A 11 -7.69 4.26 14.68
C SER A 11 -7.88 3.91 13.20
N TRP A 12 -9.09 4.04 12.65
CA TRP A 12 -9.37 3.83 11.23
C TRP A 12 -8.72 4.89 10.32
N ALA A 13 -8.56 6.12 10.79
CA ALA A 13 -7.97 7.21 10.01
C ALA A 13 -6.47 6.98 9.77
N ALA A 14 -5.81 6.23 10.66
CA ALA A 14 -4.42 5.81 10.48
C ALA A 14 -4.22 4.87 9.28
N VAL A 15 -5.30 4.29 8.74
CA VAL A 15 -5.28 3.44 7.55
C VAL A 15 -5.82 4.18 6.33
N LEU A 16 -6.95 4.89 6.46
CA LEU A 16 -7.59 5.54 5.31
C LEU A 16 -6.76 6.68 4.71
N VAL A 17 -6.12 7.51 5.53
CA VAL A 17 -5.29 8.61 5.03
C VAL A 17 -4.12 8.10 4.17
N PRO A 18 -3.27 7.16 4.66
CA PRO A 18 -2.21 6.61 3.82
C PRO A 18 -2.74 5.80 2.64
N LEU A 19 -3.88 5.10 2.76
CA LEU A 19 -4.50 4.39 1.64
C LEU A 19 -4.90 5.35 0.51
N ILE A 20 -5.54 6.48 0.83
CA ILE A 20 -5.93 7.49 -0.17
C ILE A 20 -4.67 8.07 -0.82
N ALA A 21 -3.67 8.46 -0.01
CA ALA A 21 -2.41 9.00 -0.53
C ALA A 21 -1.70 8.00 -1.45
N PHE A 22 -1.62 6.73 -1.05
CA PHE A 22 -1.05 5.64 -1.84
C PHE A 22 -1.79 5.44 -3.16
N THR A 23 -3.13 5.40 -3.11
CA THR A 23 -3.97 5.20 -4.31
C THR A 23 -3.80 6.36 -5.30
N LEU A 24 -3.83 7.61 -4.82
CA LEU A 24 -3.65 8.79 -5.66
C LEU A 24 -2.27 8.85 -6.31
N ALA A 25 -1.22 8.44 -5.60
CA ALA A 25 0.14 8.39 -6.15
C ALA A 25 0.26 7.40 -7.34
N HIS A 26 -0.57 6.35 -7.37
CA HIS A 26 -0.52 5.31 -8.39
C HIS A 26 -1.57 5.50 -9.50
N ALA A 27 -2.61 6.28 -9.27
CA ALA A 27 -3.73 6.46 -10.20
C ALA A 27 -3.29 7.02 -11.57
N GLY A 28 -2.21 7.80 -11.63
CA GLY A 28 -1.66 8.34 -12.87
C GLY A 28 -0.76 7.37 -13.66
N SER A 29 -0.32 6.27 -13.05
CA SER A 29 0.64 5.33 -13.66
C SER A 29 0.03 4.01 -14.10
N TRP A 30 -1.19 3.70 -13.62
CA TRP A 30 -1.83 2.41 -13.81
C TRP A 30 -3.26 2.55 -14.32
N SER A 31 -3.75 1.52 -15.02
CA SER A 31 -5.14 1.49 -15.48
C SER A 31 -6.11 1.46 -14.29
N PRO A 32 -7.35 1.97 -14.43
CA PRO A 32 -8.35 1.93 -13.36
C PRO A 32 -8.59 0.52 -12.82
N ALA A 33 -8.56 -0.50 -13.68
CA ALA A 33 -8.71 -1.89 -13.29
C ALA A 33 -7.56 -2.36 -12.37
N HIS A 34 -6.32 -1.96 -12.66
CA HIS A 34 -5.17 -2.29 -11.81
C HIS A 34 -5.20 -1.51 -10.49
N VAL A 35 -5.63 -0.24 -10.52
CA VAL A 35 -5.78 0.56 -9.30
C VAL A 35 -6.79 -0.08 -8.34
N VAL A 36 -7.96 -0.46 -8.85
CA VAL A 36 -9.02 -1.08 -8.03
C VAL A 36 -8.67 -2.52 -7.64
N GLY A 37 -8.10 -3.30 -8.55
CA GLY A 37 -7.82 -4.72 -8.35
C GLY A 37 -6.57 -5.02 -7.54
N VAL A 38 -5.58 -4.12 -7.53
CA VAL A 38 -4.26 -4.38 -6.92
C VAL A 38 -3.87 -3.25 -5.96
N VAL A 39 -3.84 -1.99 -6.42
CA VAL A 39 -3.31 -0.87 -5.62
C VAL A 39 -4.13 -0.64 -4.36
N MET A 40 -5.46 -0.51 -4.46
CA MET A 40 -6.31 -0.26 -3.29
C MET A 40 -6.26 -1.42 -2.27
N PRO A 41 -6.40 -2.70 -2.69
CA PRO A 41 -6.24 -3.84 -1.78
C PRO A 41 -4.84 -3.90 -1.13
N LEU A 42 -3.77 -3.66 -1.90
CA LEU A 42 -2.41 -3.66 -1.38
C LEU A 42 -2.19 -2.54 -0.36
N GLY A 43 -2.64 -1.31 -0.66
CA GLY A 43 -2.54 -0.20 0.28
C GLY A 43 -3.28 -0.48 1.60
N LEU A 44 -4.45 -1.12 1.54
CA LEU A 44 -5.20 -1.54 2.71
C LEU A 44 -4.41 -2.59 3.51
N LEU A 45 -3.91 -3.63 2.82
CA LEU A 45 -3.09 -4.68 3.43
C LEU A 45 -1.86 -4.10 4.13
N LEU A 46 -1.12 -3.21 3.49
CA LEU A 46 0.07 -2.57 4.07
C LEU A 46 -0.28 -1.71 5.29
N GLY A 47 -1.43 -1.02 5.26
CA GLY A 47 -1.95 -0.31 6.43
C GLY A 47 -2.21 -1.25 7.61
N LEU A 48 -2.84 -2.41 7.37
CA LEU A 48 -3.10 -3.42 8.40
C LEU A 48 -1.80 -4.08 8.92
N VAL A 49 -0.87 -4.40 8.03
CA VAL A 49 0.46 -4.93 8.36
C VAL A 49 1.20 -3.92 9.24
N TYR A 50 1.21 -2.65 8.86
CA TYR A 50 1.84 -1.63 9.67
C TYR A 50 1.19 -1.52 11.04
N LEU A 51 -0.15 -1.52 11.14
CA LEU A 51 -0.83 -1.45 12.43
C LEU A 51 -0.47 -2.63 13.36
N ARG A 52 -0.31 -3.83 12.81
CA ARG A 52 -0.04 -5.06 13.54
C ARG A 52 1.42 -5.21 13.99
N TRP A 53 2.38 -4.85 13.14
CA TRP A 53 3.82 -5.08 13.40
C TRP A 53 4.63 -3.80 13.62
N ARG A 54 4.08 -2.63 13.28
CA ARG A 54 4.75 -1.32 13.39
C ARG A 54 6.14 -1.29 12.75
N SER A 55 6.31 -2.03 11.65
CA SER A 55 7.57 -2.19 10.95
C SER A 55 7.41 -1.80 9.49
N LEU A 56 8.10 -0.74 9.08
CA LEU A 56 8.18 -0.36 7.67
C LEU A 56 8.91 -1.43 6.85
N GLY A 57 9.91 -2.10 7.43
CA GLY A 57 10.59 -3.21 6.76
C GLY A 57 9.63 -4.35 6.42
N MET A 58 8.70 -4.68 7.33
CA MET A 58 7.66 -5.67 7.03
C MET A 58 6.75 -5.22 5.88
N CYS A 59 6.35 -3.95 5.86
CA CYS A 59 5.57 -3.40 4.75
C CYS A 59 6.33 -3.46 3.42
N MET A 60 7.62 -3.14 3.41
CA MET A 60 8.46 -3.22 2.21
C MET A 60 8.55 -4.66 1.69
N VAL A 61 8.72 -5.65 2.58
CA VAL A 61 8.73 -7.06 2.18
C VAL A 61 7.39 -7.48 1.59
N VAL A 62 6.28 -7.15 2.24
CA VAL A 62 4.93 -7.48 1.72
C VAL A 62 4.68 -6.82 0.36
N HIS A 63 5.04 -5.54 0.22
CA HIS A 63 4.91 -4.82 -1.05
C HIS A 63 5.75 -5.47 -2.16
N LEU A 64 7.02 -5.78 -1.87
CA LEU A 64 7.89 -6.45 -2.82
C LEU A 64 7.34 -7.82 -3.24
N LEU A 65 6.81 -8.62 -2.30
CA LEU A 65 6.27 -9.94 -2.62
C LEU A 65 5.03 -9.86 -3.51
N VAL A 66 4.20 -8.83 -3.36
CA VAL A 66 3.01 -8.62 -4.21
C VAL A 66 3.42 -8.15 -5.60
N ASP A 67 4.46 -7.33 -5.71
CA ASP A 67 4.94 -6.80 -6.99
C ASP A 67 5.88 -7.77 -7.73
N ALA A 68 6.54 -8.68 -6.99
CA ALA A 68 7.54 -9.59 -7.54
C ALA A 68 7.04 -10.38 -8.77
N PRO A 69 5.82 -10.93 -8.81
CA PRO A 69 5.30 -11.59 -10.01
C PRO A 69 5.28 -10.66 -11.23
N LEU A 70 4.89 -9.40 -11.05
CA LEU A 70 4.84 -8.42 -12.15
C LEU A 70 6.25 -8.06 -12.64
N VAL A 71 7.19 -7.89 -11.72
CA VAL A 71 8.60 -7.64 -12.04
C VAL A 71 9.21 -8.83 -12.79
N LEU A 72 8.96 -10.06 -12.33
CA LEU A 72 9.47 -11.27 -12.97
C LEU A 72 8.90 -11.46 -14.38
N VAL A 73 7.60 -11.19 -14.57
CA VAL A 73 6.97 -11.20 -15.90
C VAL A 73 7.59 -10.12 -16.79
N ALA A 74 7.81 -8.91 -16.28
CA ALA A 74 8.44 -7.84 -17.05
C ALA A 74 9.88 -8.17 -17.46
N ILE A 75 10.66 -8.82 -16.58
CA ILE A 75 12.03 -9.28 -16.89
C ILE A 75 11.99 -10.40 -17.94
N ALA A 76 11.07 -11.36 -17.81
CA ALA A 76 10.98 -12.50 -18.72
C ALA A 76 10.38 -12.15 -20.11
N ALA A 77 9.67 -11.01 -20.20
CA ALA A 77 9.10 -10.49 -21.45
C ALA A 77 10.08 -9.58 -22.22
N GLY A 78 11.25 -9.27 -21.64
CA GLY A 78 12.38 -8.61 -22.29
C GLY A 78 13.44 -9.59 -22.77
#